data_AF-S8DIJ6-F1
#
_entry.id   AF-S8DIJ6-F1
#
_cell.length_a   1.000
_cell.length_b   1.000
_cell.length_c   1.000
_cell.angle_alpha   90.00
_cell.angle_beta   90.00
_cell.angle_gamma   90.00
#
_symmetry.space_group_name_H-M   'P 1'
#
loop_
_entity.id
_entity.type
_entity.pdbx_description
1 polymer ?
#
loop_
_entity_poly.entity_id
_entity_poly.type
_entity_poly.pdbx_seq_one_letter_code
_entity_poly.pdbx_strand_id
1 'polypeptide(L)'
;QFILMYCPAHEEAWQAEVLHRDVSAFNIMIRRYRDPKDGIWKCDGLLVDWGLCKFARDLKRPAVRKNRSGTWQFISAVLLVFPGKFAHAVWHDLESFVHVFYWCCLRFHKTNFSGHGLRDKIQLLYDIHETKNGISSGGWEKLLILRRGYQPFDLLGGSLDPALPREESTKPGYGLTELLSSLASLCKEHYKSLEAEI
;
A
#
# COMPACT_ATOMS: atom_id res chain seq x y z
N GLN A 1 6.41 3.41 -12.05
CA GLN A 1 6.92 2.10 -12.51
C GLN A 1 6.83 1.01 -11.44
N PHE A 2 7.10 1.26 -10.15
CA PHE A 2 7.05 0.23 -9.10
C PHE A 2 5.67 -0.43 -8.88
N ILE A 3 4.58 0.28 -8.58
CA ILE A 3 3.28 -0.37 -8.29
C ILE A 3 2.74 -1.21 -9.46
N LEU A 4 2.91 -0.71 -10.70
CA LEU A 4 2.33 -1.32 -11.90
C LEU A 4 2.89 -2.72 -12.24
N MET A 5 4.05 -3.11 -11.70
CA MET A 5 4.65 -4.41 -12.02
C MET A 5 4.04 -5.58 -11.23
N TYR A 6 3.38 -5.33 -10.10
CA TYR A 6 2.96 -6.39 -9.17
C TYR A 6 1.44 -6.59 -9.11
N CYS A 7 0.67 -5.57 -9.54
CA CYS A 7 -0.78 -5.68 -9.69
C CYS A 7 -1.22 -6.85 -10.59
N PRO A 8 -0.53 -7.22 -11.70
CA PRO A 8 -0.96 -8.34 -12.54
C PRO A 8 -0.98 -9.68 -11.79
N ALA A 9 0.04 -9.98 -10.98
CA ALA A 9 0.10 -11.22 -10.20
C ALA A 9 -1.00 -11.27 -9.13
N HIS A 10 -1.31 -10.14 -8.49
CA HIS A 10 -2.41 -10.05 -7.54
C HIS A 10 -3.78 -10.16 -8.23
N GLU A 11 -3.93 -9.54 -9.41
CA GLU A 11 -5.14 -9.60 -10.22
C GLU A 11 -5.44 -11.04 -10.66
N GLU A 12 -4.45 -11.77 -11.17
CA GLU A 12 -4.58 -13.20 -11.53
C GLU A 12 -5.01 -14.05 -10.31
N ALA A 13 -4.40 -13.82 -9.15
CA ALA A 13 -4.79 -14.52 -7.92
C ALA A 13 -6.22 -14.16 -7.49
N TRP A 14 -6.61 -12.90 -7.65
CA TRP A 14 -7.97 -12.45 -7.33
C TRP A 14 -9.01 -13.03 -8.29
N GLN A 15 -8.68 -13.23 -9.57
CA GLN A 15 -9.55 -13.96 -10.51
C GLN A 15 -9.81 -15.41 -10.06
N ALA A 16 -8.87 -16.01 -9.31
CA ALA A 16 -9.04 -17.30 -8.65
C ALA A 16 -9.65 -17.20 -7.22
N GLU A 17 -10.17 -16.03 -6.84
CA GLU A 17 -10.69 -15.69 -5.51
C GLU A 17 -9.68 -15.85 -4.37
N VAL A 18 -8.39 -15.71 -4.64
CA VAL A 18 -7.32 -15.81 -3.63
C VAL A 18 -6.88 -14.43 -3.17
N LEU A 19 -6.84 -14.23 -1.85
CA LEU A 19 -6.33 -13.03 -1.20
C LEU A 19 -4.96 -13.32 -0.60
N HIS A 20 -4.01 -12.42 -0.79
CA HIS A 20 -2.62 -12.61 -0.34
C HIS A 20 -2.49 -12.43 1.17
N ARG A 21 -3.12 -11.40 1.74
CA ARG A 21 -3.13 -11.09 3.18
C ARG A 21 -1.78 -10.77 3.82
N ASP A 22 -0.73 -10.59 3.03
CA ASP A 22 0.60 -10.21 3.49
C ASP A 22 1.41 -9.50 2.40
N VAL A 23 0.76 -8.59 1.68
CA VAL A 23 1.47 -7.71 0.75
C VAL A 23 2.38 -6.80 1.57
N SER A 24 3.68 -6.89 1.35
CA SER A 24 4.72 -6.13 2.06
C SER A 24 5.87 -5.77 1.14
N ALA A 25 6.69 -4.80 1.52
CA ALA A 25 7.89 -4.44 0.74
C ALA A 25 8.91 -5.60 0.63
N PHE A 26 8.80 -6.61 1.50
CA PHE A 26 9.68 -7.78 1.52
C PHE A 26 9.14 -8.94 0.68
N ASN A 27 7.84 -8.95 0.42
CA ASN A 27 7.16 -9.98 -0.37
C ASN A 27 7.00 -9.58 -1.85
N ILE A 28 7.68 -8.50 -2.25
CA ILE A 28 7.69 -7.95 -3.59
C ILE A 28 9.11 -8.02 -4.12
N MET A 29 9.34 -8.86 -5.14
CA MET A 29 10.65 -9.07 -5.73
C MET A 29 10.70 -8.52 -7.16
N ILE A 30 11.81 -7.88 -7.50
CA ILE A 30 12.12 -7.50 -8.88
C ILE A 30 12.99 -8.59 -9.48
N ARG A 31 12.52 -9.21 -10.56
CA ARG A 31 13.29 -10.19 -11.33
C ARG A 31 13.73 -9.56 -12.64
N ARG A 32 15.05 -9.50 -12.83
CA ARG A 32 15.69 -9.12 -14.09
C ARG A 32 16.18 -10.39 -14.77
N TYR A 33 15.73 -10.63 -16.00
CA TYR A 33 16.06 -11.83 -16.75
C TYR A 33 16.27 -11.51 -18.23
N ARG A 34 16.97 -12.40 -18.94
CA ARG A 34 17.14 -12.31 -20.38
C ARG A 34 16.05 -13.17 -21.03
N ASP A 35 15.15 -12.57 -21.81
CA ASP A 35 14.07 -13.33 -22.44
C ASP A 35 14.68 -14.33 -23.44
N PRO A 36 14.36 -15.62 -23.31
CA PRO A 36 14.92 -16.66 -24.17
C PRO A 36 14.48 -16.55 -25.64
N LYS A 37 13.41 -15.81 -25.95
CA LYS A 37 12.89 -15.64 -27.33
C LYS A 37 13.68 -14.62 -28.13
N ASP A 38 14.01 -13.48 -27.53
CA ASP A 38 14.62 -12.33 -28.20
C ASP A 38 16.01 -11.96 -27.65
N GLY A 39 16.43 -12.56 -26.53
CA GLY A 39 17.71 -12.29 -25.88
C GLY A 39 17.77 -10.91 -25.21
N ILE A 40 16.64 -10.22 -25.05
CA ILE A 40 16.56 -8.87 -24.48
C ILE A 40 16.41 -8.96 -22.97
N TRP A 41 17.08 -8.07 -22.23
CA TRP A 41 16.88 -7.95 -20.79
C TRP A 41 15.47 -7.41 -20.49
N LYS A 42 14.68 -8.20 -19.78
CA LYS A 42 13.37 -7.83 -19.25
C LYS A 42 13.44 -7.73 -17.73
N CYS A 43 12.50 -6.98 -17.18
CA CYS A 43 12.34 -6.79 -15.76
C CYS A 43 10.85 -6.96 -15.45
N ASP A 44 10.53 -7.87 -14.55
CA ASP A 44 9.17 -8.06 -14.05
C ASP A 44 9.12 -8.12 -12.52
N GLY A 45 7.89 -8.02 -12.01
CA GLY A 45 7.60 -8.08 -10.59
C GLY A 45 7.06 -9.43 -10.19
N LEU A 46 7.50 -9.95 -9.05
CA LEU A 46 6.98 -11.16 -8.44
C LEU A 46 6.39 -10.83 -7.07
N LEU A 47 5.16 -11.29 -6.84
CA LEU A 47 4.53 -11.30 -5.54
C LEU A 47 4.73 -12.70 -4.91
N VAL A 48 5.48 -12.74 -3.80
CA VAL A 48 5.92 -13.99 -3.15
C VAL A 48 5.34 -14.12 -1.75
N ASP A 49 5.59 -15.26 -1.10
CA ASP A 49 5.12 -15.58 0.26
C ASP A 49 3.59 -15.62 0.40
N TRP A 50 2.99 -16.59 -0.27
CA TRP A 50 1.55 -16.88 -0.22
C TRP A 50 1.15 -17.68 1.03
N GLY A 51 2.01 -17.83 2.05
CA GLY A 51 1.75 -18.68 3.21
C GLY A 51 0.55 -18.25 4.05
N LEU A 52 0.19 -16.97 4.00
CA LEU A 52 -0.97 -16.40 4.70
C LEU A 52 -2.23 -16.27 3.82
N CYS A 53 -2.16 -16.72 2.56
CA CYS A 53 -3.24 -16.56 1.61
C CYS A 53 -4.51 -17.31 2.04
N LYS A 54 -5.66 -16.82 1.58
CA LYS A 54 -6.96 -17.47 1.79
C LYS A 54 -7.85 -17.26 0.58
N PHE A 55 -8.71 -18.24 0.33
CA PHE A 55 -9.84 -18.02 -0.56
C PHE A 55 -10.84 -17.05 0.06
N ALA A 56 -11.41 -16.17 -0.76
CA ALA A 56 -12.41 -15.19 -0.34
C ALA A 56 -13.62 -15.86 0.35
N ARG A 57 -14.03 -17.05 -0.12
CA ARG A 57 -15.09 -17.86 0.49
C ARG A 57 -14.78 -18.29 1.93
N ASP A 58 -13.52 -18.54 2.27
CA ASP A 58 -13.15 -19.02 3.61
C ASP A 58 -13.18 -17.88 4.65
N LEU A 59 -12.96 -16.65 4.20
CA LEU A 59 -13.11 -15.44 5.00
C LEU A 59 -14.57 -15.09 5.29
N LYS A 60 -15.54 -15.86 4.77
CA LYS A 60 -16.93 -15.79 5.23
C LYS A 60 -17.16 -16.51 6.57
N ARG A 61 -16.22 -17.37 6.99
CA ARG A 61 -16.33 -18.17 8.23
C ARG A 61 -15.95 -17.34 9.46
N PRO A 62 -16.79 -17.27 10.52
CA PRO A 62 -16.55 -16.41 11.68
C PRO A 62 -15.19 -16.62 12.37
N ALA A 63 -14.70 -17.87 12.45
CA ALA A 63 -13.42 -18.19 13.08
C ALA A 63 -12.21 -17.63 12.32
N VAL A 64 -12.31 -17.54 10.98
CA VAL A 64 -11.23 -17.03 10.12
C VAL A 64 -11.28 -15.50 10.05
N ARG A 65 -12.47 -14.90 10.09
CA ARG A 65 -12.68 -13.44 10.05
C ARG A 65 -11.96 -12.68 11.16
N LYS A 66 -11.85 -13.28 12.34
CA LYS A 66 -11.27 -12.62 13.53
C LYS A 66 -9.74 -12.55 13.49
N ASN A 67 -9.10 -13.33 12.63
CA ASN A 67 -7.64 -13.43 12.56
C ASN A 67 -7.10 -12.46 11.51
N ARG A 68 -6.69 -11.27 11.94
CA ARG A 68 -5.82 -10.39 11.17
C ARG A 68 -4.46 -11.09 10.98
N SER A 69 -3.90 -10.99 9.79
CA SER A 69 -2.57 -11.52 9.45
C SER A 69 -1.83 -10.50 8.59
N GLY A 70 -0.53 -10.70 8.43
CA GLY A 70 0.34 -9.89 7.59
C GLY A 70 1.30 -9.00 8.38
N THR A 71 2.14 -8.30 7.64
CA THR A 71 3.17 -7.40 8.16
C THR A 71 2.55 -6.10 8.65
N TRP A 72 2.63 -5.84 9.96
CA TRP A 72 1.93 -4.74 10.67
C TRP A 72 1.93 -3.39 9.92
N GLN A 73 3.10 -2.98 9.42
CA GLN A 73 3.28 -1.70 8.71
C GLN A 73 2.47 -1.61 7.41
N PHE A 74 2.15 -2.74 6.77
CA PHE A 74 1.43 -2.74 5.49
C PHE A 74 -0.02 -3.20 5.61
N ILE A 75 -0.46 -3.68 6.77
CA ILE A 75 -1.87 -4.01 6.98
C ILE A 75 -2.74 -2.75 6.82
N SER A 76 -3.88 -2.92 6.13
CA SER A 76 -4.90 -1.89 5.94
C SER A 76 -5.34 -1.27 7.27
N ALA A 77 -5.60 0.04 7.23
CA ALA A 77 -5.93 0.85 8.38
C ALA A 77 -7.15 0.31 9.14
N VAL A 78 -8.24 -0.09 8.46
CA VAL A 78 -9.44 -0.57 9.17
C VAL A 78 -9.21 -1.88 9.92
N LEU A 79 -8.33 -2.76 9.40
CA LEU A 79 -7.99 -4.02 10.07
C LEU A 79 -7.11 -3.78 11.31
N LEU A 80 -6.34 -2.70 11.32
CA LEU A 80 -5.56 -2.27 12.48
C LEU A 80 -6.41 -1.53 13.52
N VAL A 81 -7.27 -0.62 13.06
CA VAL A 81 -8.09 0.25 13.92
C VAL A 81 -9.24 -0.52 14.56
N PHE A 82 -9.88 -1.43 13.82
CA PHE A 82 -11.02 -2.20 14.29
C PHE A 82 -10.77 -3.72 14.23
N PRO A 83 -9.88 -4.28 15.08
CA PRO A 83 -9.57 -5.70 15.07
C PRO A 83 -10.83 -6.57 15.15
N GLY A 84 -11.01 -7.46 14.17
CA GLY A 84 -12.12 -8.41 14.11
C GLY A 84 -13.46 -7.84 13.64
N LYS A 85 -13.57 -6.53 13.37
CA LYS A 85 -14.79 -5.91 12.79
C LYS A 85 -14.93 -6.23 11.30
N PHE A 86 -13.83 -6.16 10.56
CA PHE A 86 -13.80 -6.38 9.11
C PHE A 86 -13.19 -7.73 8.77
N ALA A 87 -13.79 -8.44 7.80
CA ALA A 87 -13.15 -9.57 7.15
C ALA A 87 -12.16 -9.05 6.12
N HIS A 88 -11.00 -9.71 5.98
CA HIS A 88 -10.05 -9.39 4.91
C HIS A 88 -10.76 -9.53 3.54
N ALA A 89 -10.44 -8.62 2.63
CA ALA A 89 -11.06 -8.47 1.32
C ALA A 89 -10.02 -7.92 0.34
N VAL A 90 -10.30 -7.99 -0.97
CA VAL A 90 -9.34 -7.62 -2.02
C VAL A 90 -8.79 -6.21 -1.87
N TRP A 91 -9.63 -5.25 -1.48
CA TRP A 91 -9.22 -3.86 -1.31
C TRP A 91 -8.24 -3.67 -0.15
N HIS A 92 -8.20 -4.56 0.84
CA HIS A 92 -7.21 -4.49 1.91
C HIS A 92 -5.81 -4.84 1.38
N ASP A 93 -5.69 -5.80 0.46
CA ASP A 93 -4.41 -6.06 -0.23
C ASP A 93 -4.02 -4.88 -1.13
N LEU A 94 -5.00 -4.26 -1.81
CA LEU A 94 -4.76 -3.04 -2.61
C LEU A 94 -4.27 -1.87 -1.75
N GLU A 95 -4.84 -1.68 -0.56
CA GLU A 95 -4.35 -0.66 0.38
C GLU A 95 -2.93 -0.98 0.86
N SER A 96 -2.59 -2.26 1.07
CA SER A 96 -1.22 -2.66 1.39
C SER A 96 -0.22 -2.25 0.29
N PHE A 97 -0.58 -2.36 -1.00
CA PHE A 97 0.26 -1.84 -2.09
C PHE A 97 0.47 -0.32 -2.01
N VAL A 98 -0.56 0.44 -1.60
CA VAL A 98 -0.43 1.89 -1.38
C VAL A 98 0.57 2.17 -0.25
N HIS A 99 0.48 1.45 0.86
CA HIS A 99 1.43 1.60 1.98
C HIS A 99 2.85 1.20 1.59
N VAL A 100 3.03 0.13 0.81
CA VAL A 100 4.34 -0.25 0.25
C VAL A 100 4.91 0.87 -0.61
N PHE A 101 4.09 1.50 -1.45
CA PHE A 101 4.53 2.60 -2.29
C PHE A 101 4.95 3.82 -1.48
N TYR A 102 4.13 4.24 -0.50
CA TYR A 102 4.48 5.32 0.41
C TYR A 102 5.77 5.02 1.19
N TRP A 103 5.95 3.78 1.65
CA TRP A 103 7.17 3.33 2.31
C TRP A 103 8.40 3.43 1.40
N CYS A 104 8.30 2.99 0.15
CA CYS A 104 9.37 3.10 -0.84
C CYS A 104 9.71 4.55 -1.14
N CYS A 105 8.73 5.45 -1.25
CA CYS A 105 8.98 6.88 -1.43
C CYS A 105 9.73 7.48 -0.23
N LEU A 106 9.31 7.20 1.00
CA LEU A 106 9.99 7.67 2.21
C LEU A 106 11.42 7.13 2.33
N ARG A 107 11.68 5.92 1.84
CA ARG A 107 12.99 5.26 1.94
C ARG A 107 13.98 5.64 0.83
N PHE A 108 13.50 5.78 -0.40
CA PHE A 108 14.35 5.85 -1.58
C PHE A 108 14.26 7.18 -2.34
N HIS A 109 13.34 8.08 -1.97
CA HIS A 109 13.22 9.40 -2.57
C HIS A 109 13.49 10.51 -1.54
N LYS A 110 13.91 11.68 -2.05
CA LYS A 110 14.02 12.88 -1.21
C LYS A 110 12.61 13.37 -0.88
N THR A 111 12.32 13.50 0.40
CA THR A 111 11.06 14.02 0.93
C THR A 111 11.32 15.15 1.92
N ASN A 112 10.27 15.85 2.33
CA ASN A 112 10.32 16.82 3.42
C ASN A 112 10.81 16.21 4.76
N PHE A 113 10.92 14.89 4.88
CA PHE A 113 11.46 14.19 6.05
C PHE A 113 12.91 13.68 5.88
N SER A 114 13.55 13.87 4.71
CA SER A 114 14.89 13.33 4.47
C SER A 114 15.99 13.95 5.35
N GLY A 115 15.80 15.17 5.83
CA GLY A 115 16.77 15.85 6.71
C GLY A 115 16.58 15.56 8.20
N HIS A 116 15.34 15.38 8.65
CA HIS A 116 14.97 15.13 10.04
C HIS A 116 13.50 14.64 10.11
N GLY A 117 13.12 13.99 11.22
CA GLY A 117 11.72 13.59 11.47
C GLY A 117 11.25 12.35 10.71
N LEU A 118 12.06 11.73 9.84
CA LEU A 118 11.68 10.49 9.15
C LEU A 118 11.31 9.36 10.12
N ARG A 119 12.11 9.17 11.19
CA ARG A 119 11.84 8.15 12.21
C ARG A 119 10.49 8.38 12.88
N ASP A 120 10.23 9.61 13.33
CA ASP A 120 8.99 9.96 14.02
C ASP A 120 7.79 9.81 13.08
N LYS A 121 7.97 10.16 11.80
CA LYS A 121 6.94 9.99 10.77
C LYS A 121 6.62 8.52 10.50
N ILE A 122 7.64 7.66 10.37
CA ILE A 122 7.45 6.21 10.22
C ILE A 122 6.79 5.64 11.46
N GLN A 123 7.24 6.04 12.66
CA GLN A 123 6.64 5.60 13.90
C GLN A 123 5.15 5.97 13.97
N LEU A 124 4.81 7.22 13.68
CA LEU A 124 3.43 7.72 13.70
C LEU A 124 2.53 7.01 12.68
N LEU A 125 3.01 6.80 11.45
CA LEU A 125 2.23 6.16 10.39
C LEU A 125 2.10 4.65 10.58
N TYR A 126 3.18 3.99 10.97
CA TYR A 126 3.34 2.56 10.76
C TYR A 126 3.57 1.75 12.04
N ASP A 127 4.18 2.32 13.09
CA ASP A 127 4.59 1.52 14.26
C ASP A 127 3.79 1.80 15.54
N ILE A 128 3.15 2.96 15.70
CA ILE A 128 2.33 3.26 16.89
C ILE A 128 1.16 2.29 16.97
N HIS A 129 1.09 1.60 18.12
CA HIS A 129 0.04 0.66 18.44
C HIS A 129 -0.14 0.53 19.95
N GLU A 130 -1.31 0.03 20.35
CA GLU A 130 -1.65 -0.34 21.72
C GLU A 130 -2.03 -1.81 21.75
N THR A 131 -1.67 -2.53 22.81
CA THR A 131 -2.10 -3.92 23.01
C THR A 131 -2.91 -4.04 24.30
N LYS A 132 -4.14 -4.53 24.19
CA LYS A 132 -5.03 -4.82 25.33
C LYS A 132 -5.53 -6.24 25.22
N ASN A 133 -5.40 -7.03 26.30
CA ASN A 133 -5.82 -8.44 26.36
C ASN A 133 -5.30 -9.29 25.18
N GLY A 134 -4.05 -9.07 24.75
CA GLY A 134 -3.45 -9.78 23.62
C GLY A 134 -3.92 -9.33 22.23
N ILE A 135 -4.78 -8.32 22.15
CA ILE A 135 -5.25 -7.75 20.88
C ILE A 135 -4.57 -6.40 20.66
N SER A 136 -3.78 -6.29 19.59
CA SER A 136 -3.12 -5.04 19.21
C SER A 136 -3.95 -4.23 18.21
N SER A 137 -4.14 -2.95 18.46
CA SER A 137 -4.79 -1.97 17.58
C SER A 137 -3.87 -0.77 17.31
N GLY A 138 -4.07 -0.10 16.18
CA GLY A 138 -3.25 1.04 15.74
C GLY A 138 -3.66 1.50 14.35
N GLY A 139 -2.75 2.14 13.61
CA GLY A 139 -3.04 2.57 12.23
C GLY A 139 -4.01 3.75 12.12
N TRP A 140 -4.27 4.48 13.21
CA TRP A 140 -5.15 5.66 13.23
C TRP A 140 -4.70 6.75 12.27
N GLU A 141 -3.39 7.01 12.19
CA GLU A 141 -2.85 8.01 11.26
C GLU A 141 -3.03 7.56 9.80
N LYS A 142 -2.86 6.26 9.50
CA LYS A 142 -3.16 5.71 8.16
C LYS A 142 -4.62 5.99 7.80
N LEU A 143 -5.54 5.65 8.71
CA LEU A 143 -6.97 5.82 8.49
C LEU A 143 -7.31 7.30 8.25
N LEU A 144 -6.75 8.20 9.04
CA LEU A 144 -6.97 9.64 8.92
C LEU A 144 -6.51 10.17 7.55
N ILE A 145 -5.29 9.83 7.14
CA ILE A 145 -4.70 10.30 5.88
C ILE A 145 -5.48 9.76 4.68
N LEU A 146 -5.81 8.48 4.67
CA LEU A 146 -6.55 7.85 3.59
C LEU A 146 -7.99 8.40 3.49
N ARG A 147 -8.69 8.60 4.62
CA ARG A 147 -10.03 9.23 4.66
C ARG A 147 -10.02 10.66 4.13
N ARG A 148 -8.96 11.42 4.39
CA ARG A 148 -8.85 12.82 3.93
C ARG A 148 -8.31 12.95 2.51
N GLY A 149 -7.72 11.89 1.97
CA GLY A 149 -6.98 11.93 0.71
C GLY A 149 -5.72 12.78 0.80
N TYR A 150 -5.06 12.75 1.96
CA TYR A 150 -3.81 13.47 2.16
C TYR A 150 -2.63 12.60 1.74
N GLN A 151 -1.54 13.26 1.33
CA GLN A 151 -0.27 12.57 1.14
C GLN A 151 0.49 12.56 2.47
N PRO A 152 1.16 11.45 2.83
CA PRO A 152 1.89 11.38 4.09
C PRO A 152 3.18 12.22 4.08
N PHE A 153 3.67 12.67 2.93
CA PHE A 153 4.90 13.44 2.78
C PHE A 153 4.87 14.23 1.46
N ASP A 154 5.76 15.21 1.33
CA ASP A 154 6.00 15.91 0.07
C ASP A 154 7.26 15.35 -0.59
N LEU A 155 7.19 15.05 -1.89
CA LEU A 155 8.39 14.70 -2.67
C LEU A 155 9.19 15.97 -2.98
N LEU A 156 10.47 15.97 -2.60
CA LEU A 156 11.44 17.03 -2.92
C LEU A 156 12.38 16.64 -4.07
N GLY A 157 12.29 15.40 -4.56
CA GLY A 157 13.08 14.92 -5.69
C GLY A 157 12.58 13.58 -6.23
N GLY A 158 12.88 13.31 -7.51
CA GLY A 158 12.30 12.19 -8.25
C GLY A 158 11.00 12.61 -8.91
N SER A 159 11.02 12.68 -10.25
CA SER A 159 9.95 13.15 -11.14
C SER A 159 9.73 14.66 -11.27
N LEU A 160 10.40 15.49 -10.46
CA LEU A 160 10.69 16.87 -10.84
C LEU A 160 11.86 16.85 -11.83
N ASP A 161 11.56 16.79 -13.13
CA ASP A 161 12.47 17.35 -14.12
C ASP A 161 12.09 18.83 -14.30
N PRO A 162 12.91 19.79 -13.81
CA PRO A 162 12.65 21.21 -14.00
C PRO A 162 12.60 21.61 -15.48
N ALA A 163 13.09 20.77 -16.40
CA ALA A 163 13.08 21.00 -17.84
C ALA A 163 11.80 20.52 -18.54
N LEU A 164 10.94 19.74 -17.88
CA LEU A 164 9.66 19.33 -18.47
C LEU A 164 8.60 20.44 -18.26
N PRO A 165 8.01 20.98 -19.34
CA PRO A 165 7.07 22.09 -19.24
C PRO A 165 5.83 21.66 -18.48
N ARG A 166 5.46 22.40 -17.42
CA ARG A 166 4.13 22.27 -16.80
C ARG A 166 3.11 22.81 -17.78
N GLU A 167 2.12 22.01 -18.17
CA GLU A 167 0.95 22.55 -18.90
C GLU A 167 0.28 23.69 -18.11
N GLU A 168 0.22 23.58 -16.79
CA GLU A 168 -0.33 24.59 -15.87
C GLU A 168 0.43 24.58 -14.53
N SER A 169 0.67 25.76 -13.94
CA SER A 169 1.36 25.90 -12.65
C SER A 169 0.61 25.28 -11.46
N THR A 170 -0.68 25.01 -11.65
CA THR A 170 -1.63 24.45 -10.68
C THR A 170 -1.78 22.92 -10.77
N LYS A 171 -1.28 22.27 -11.84
CA LYS A 171 -1.35 20.81 -11.99
C LYS A 171 -0.21 20.12 -11.21
N PRO A 172 -0.49 18.97 -10.54
CA PRO A 172 0.56 18.16 -9.91
C PRO A 172 1.59 17.75 -10.97
N GLY A 173 2.88 17.86 -10.66
CA GLY A 173 3.96 17.56 -11.60
C GLY A 173 3.92 16.11 -12.12
N TYR A 174 4.49 15.89 -13.31
CA TYR A 174 4.50 14.60 -13.99
C TYR A 174 5.10 13.46 -13.13
N GLY A 175 4.56 12.25 -13.26
CA GLY A 175 5.13 10.99 -12.75
C GLY A 175 4.79 10.66 -11.30
N LEU A 176 5.76 10.58 -10.38
CA LEU A 176 5.49 10.08 -9.01
C LEU A 176 4.51 10.96 -8.22
N THR A 177 4.57 12.28 -8.38
CA THR A 177 3.67 13.23 -7.71
C THR A 177 2.23 13.10 -8.16
N GLU A 178 2.02 12.92 -9.47
CA GLU A 178 0.71 12.63 -10.04
C GLU A 178 0.15 11.31 -9.49
N LEU A 179 0.96 10.24 -9.50
CA LEU A 179 0.55 8.94 -8.95
C LEU A 179 0.19 9.02 -7.46
N LEU A 180 0.98 9.73 -6.64
CA LEU A 180 0.66 9.95 -5.22
C LEU A 180 -0.67 10.69 -5.06
N SER A 181 -0.92 11.71 -5.89
CA SER A 181 -2.17 12.48 -5.89
C SER A 181 -3.36 11.63 -6.28
N SER A 182 -3.24 10.84 -7.35
CA SER A 182 -4.30 9.94 -7.81
C SER A 182 -4.62 8.87 -6.78
N LEU A 183 -3.61 8.24 -6.16
CA LEU A 183 -3.81 7.26 -5.10
C LEU A 183 -4.50 7.87 -3.87
N ALA A 184 -4.08 9.07 -3.45
CA ALA A 184 -4.70 9.75 -2.31
C ALA A 184 -6.18 10.07 -2.58
N SER A 185 -6.52 10.54 -3.80
CA SER A 185 -7.91 10.76 -4.22
C SER A 185 -8.72 9.47 -4.27
N LEU A 186 -8.19 8.40 -4.84
CA LEU A 186 -8.85 7.09 -4.87
C LEU A 186 -9.11 6.54 -3.47
N CYS A 187 -8.14 6.66 -2.56
CA CYS A 187 -8.30 6.24 -1.17
C CYS A 187 -9.40 7.04 -0.48
N LYS A 188 -9.45 8.36 -0.69
CA LYS A 188 -10.51 9.22 -0.15
C LYS A 188 -11.90 8.80 -0.63
N GLU A 189 -12.06 8.57 -1.92
CA GLU A 189 -13.33 8.13 -2.51
C GLU A 189 -13.74 6.76 -1.97
N HIS A 190 -12.80 5.81 -1.90
CA HIS A 190 -13.03 4.49 -1.35
C HIS A 190 -13.50 4.57 0.12
N TYR A 191 -12.76 5.29 0.97
CA TYR A 191 -13.10 5.42 2.38
C TYR A 191 -14.40 6.20 2.62
N LYS A 192 -14.74 7.15 1.74
CA LYS A 192 -16.06 7.82 1.75
C LYS A 192 -17.18 6.82 1.49
N SER A 193 -16.98 5.84 0.59
CA SER A 193 -17.98 4.79 0.33
C SER A 193 -18.20 3.84 1.52
N LEU A 194 -17.22 3.74 2.43
CA LEU A 194 -17.26 2.87 3.62
C LEU A 194 -17.68 3.60 4.90
N GLU A 195 -18.10 4.86 4.82
CA GLU A 195 -18.33 5.70 6.00
C GLU A 195 -19.44 5.17 6.94
N ALA A 196 -20.43 4.46 6.39
CA ALA A 196 -21.47 3.81 7.18
C ALA A 196 -20.96 2.56 7.94
N GLU A 197 -19.85 1.98 7.51
CA GLU A 197 -19.28 0.75 8.08
C GLU A 197 -18.16 1.04 9.10
N ILE A 198 -17.50 2.20 9.01
CA ILE A 198 -16.34 2.60 9.83
C ILE A 198 -16.81 3.33 11.09
#